data_AF-A0A4R3JDB8-F1
#
_entry.id   AF-A0A4R3JDB8-F1
#
_cell.length_a   1.000
_cell.length_b   1.000
_cell.length_c   1.000
_cell.angle_alpha   90.00
_cell.angle_beta   90.00
_cell.angle_gamma   90.00
#
_symmetry.space_group_name_H-M   'P 1'
#
loop_
_entity.id
_entity.type
_entity.pdbx_description
1 polymer ?
#
loop_
_entity_poly.entity_id
_entity_poly.type
_entity_poly.pdbx_seq_one_letter_code
_entity_poly.pdbx_strand_id
1 'polypeptide(L)'
;MNTAPIAKNLTKSAIVCLSLAMPVGLAAQDAEETPAPPPSSLTVDNVTLNGEEYNSVTIRSESPLFIDFDGSTRARECSRGTGRMSSAHFGRSGPLTDREYEMAKVAWSYFEKRFQPETGLVNAVGSYPSTTLWDTASYISAMVAAFELCVIDKRDFDTRVTKLTNTLRNLDLYRGEAPNKVYNTQTGAKVNYANEPGEVGMSALDIGRMLVWLKILKERYPHLANSVDNVPMRWNFCNLVNEDGRMFGSFTQGDGNTRYVQEGRLGYEEYAAKGFALWGFDVDRAMSPEPLSYTTIYDVKVPYDGRDPRIFKNQNYVLTEGYILDGLELGWDMPSDRTNDGLTASHGWRAEFANRIYLVQQRRYEQTGIITARSEHQVNGKPYFVYDSIFADGYAWNTLDPTGEYQPDRSAIAAKAAIGLWALWDTDYTDLLFESVADLYEPDVGFYEGLYENGNGFIPLQTANNNGIILAALLYKVQGPILQQVSNKTEVWDTANAGTDLRDNKCHPRMMEEVVNCCACAQDEIEPVIPLEEFLYCRPVPTTGETAATDCRPEKHNLPLPTPRKVLPKSCSSPSASQP
;
A
#
# COMPACT_ATOMS: atom_id res chain seq x y z
N MET A 1 -24.07 60.79 -4.22
CA MET A 1 -23.86 61.84 -5.25
C MET A 1 -23.44 61.14 -6.55
N ASN A 2 -24.21 61.40 -7.61
CA ASN A 2 -24.07 61.01 -9.03
C ASN A 2 -24.08 59.50 -9.35
N THR A 3 -25.24 58.90 -9.63
CA THR A 3 -26.05 58.84 -10.88
C THR A 3 -25.54 57.86 -11.94
N ALA A 4 -26.32 56.80 -12.15
CA ALA A 4 -26.37 55.87 -13.30
C ALA A 4 -26.77 56.62 -14.61
N PRO A 5 -26.91 56.03 -15.85
CA PRO A 5 -27.51 54.70 -16.14
C PRO A 5 -27.10 53.92 -17.43
N ILE A 6 -27.50 52.64 -17.44
CA ILE A 6 -28.18 51.80 -18.46
C ILE A 6 -28.25 52.30 -19.93
N ALA A 7 -27.91 51.42 -20.89
CA ALA A 7 -28.67 51.25 -22.15
C ALA A 7 -28.48 49.86 -22.80
N LYS A 8 -29.59 49.13 -22.99
CA LYS A 8 -29.78 48.04 -23.97
C LYS A 8 -30.00 48.65 -25.36
N ASN A 9 -29.60 47.97 -26.45
CA ASN A 9 -30.49 47.73 -27.59
C ASN A 9 -29.93 46.74 -28.64
N LEU A 10 -30.86 45.93 -29.15
CA LEU A 10 -30.78 45.00 -30.28
C LEU A 10 -30.58 45.74 -31.62
N THR A 11 -30.00 45.09 -32.65
CA THR A 11 -30.70 44.65 -33.89
C THR A 11 -29.78 44.09 -35.01
N LYS A 12 -30.18 42.92 -35.53
CA LYS A 12 -30.29 42.44 -36.94
C LYS A 12 -29.14 42.56 -37.97
N SER A 13 -28.76 41.37 -38.47
CA SER A 13 -28.64 40.89 -39.88
C SER A 13 -28.02 41.74 -41.01
N ALA A 14 -26.99 41.17 -41.67
CA ALA A 14 -26.86 40.96 -43.14
C ALA A 14 -25.49 40.32 -43.43
N ILE A 15 -25.37 39.05 -43.80
CA ILE A 15 -25.28 38.51 -45.18
C ILE A 15 -24.42 39.36 -46.12
N VAL A 16 -23.22 38.88 -46.44
CA VAL A 16 -22.56 39.12 -47.74
C VAL A 16 -22.01 37.80 -48.26
N CYS A 17 -22.58 37.38 -49.39
CA CYS A 17 -22.10 36.31 -50.26
C CYS A 17 -20.79 36.72 -50.94
N LEU A 18 -19.86 35.78 -51.11
CA LEU A 18 -19.05 35.75 -52.32
C LEU A 18 -19.13 34.34 -52.94
N SER A 19 -19.85 34.30 -54.04
CA SER A 19 -20.00 33.20 -54.98
C SER A 19 -18.83 33.18 -55.98
N LEU A 20 -18.29 31.99 -56.25
CA LEU A 20 -17.61 31.67 -57.50
C LEU A 20 -18.16 30.32 -58.02
N ALA A 21 -19.09 30.43 -58.96
CA ALA A 21 -19.51 29.41 -59.94
C ALA A 21 -18.50 29.44 -61.10
N MET A 22 -18.20 28.44 -61.95
CA MET A 22 -18.71 27.11 -62.39
C MET A 22 -17.63 26.57 -63.41
N PRO A 23 -17.73 25.43 -64.17
CA PRO A 23 -18.83 24.47 -64.40
C PRO A 23 -18.49 22.94 -64.43
N VAL A 24 -19.54 22.15 -64.13
CA VAL A 24 -20.07 20.95 -64.82
C VAL A 24 -19.15 19.81 -65.34
N GLY A 25 -19.43 18.60 -64.84
CA GLY A 25 -19.18 17.31 -65.53
C GLY A 25 -19.79 16.13 -64.77
N LEU A 26 -20.84 15.52 -65.33
CA LEU A 26 -21.65 14.41 -64.79
C LEU A 26 -20.85 13.16 -64.37
N ALA A 27 -21.22 12.56 -63.24
CA ALA A 27 -21.65 11.14 -63.13
C ALA A 27 -22.20 10.89 -61.72
N ALA A 28 -23.46 10.47 -61.63
CA ALA A 28 -24.06 9.99 -60.38
C ALA A 28 -23.49 8.60 -60.04
N GLN A 29 -23.00 8.46 -58.81
CA GLN A 29 -22.81 7.17 -58.15
C GLN A 29 -23.61 7.23 -56.86
N ASP A 30 -24.50 6.25 -56.69
CA ASP A 30 -25.36 6.06 -55.53
C ASP A 30 -24.53 6.03 -54.24
N ALA A 31 -24.92 6.85 -53.27
CA ALA A 31 -24.44 6.73 -51.90
C ALA A 31 -25.26 5.62 -51.22
N GLU A 32 -24.64 4.47 -50.98
CA GLU A 32 -25.19 3.44 -50.10
C GLU A 32 -25.37 4.00 -48.68
N GLU A 33 -26.63 4.06 -48.21
CA GLU A 33 -26.95 4.19 -46.80
C GLU A 33 -26.40 2.97 -46.05
N THR A 34 -25.47 3.17 -45.12
CA THR A 34 -25.10 2.15 -44.13
C THR A 34 -26.34 1.75 -43.33
N PRO A 35 -26.72 0.46 -43.26
CA PRO A 35 -27.87 0.04 -42.48
C PRO A 35 -27.59 0.22 -40.99
N ALA A 36 -28.59 0.71 -40.25
CA ALA A 36 -28.56 0.75 -38.80
C ALA A 36 -28.24 -0.64 -38.23
N PRO A 37 -27.47 -0.75 -37.14
CA PRO A 37 -27.20 -2.04 -36.52
C PRO A 37 -28.52 -2.73 -36.15
N PRO A 38 -28.64 -4.05 -36.35
CA PRO A 38 -29.86 -4.76 -36.03
C PRO A 38 -30.15 -4.61 -34.52
N PRO A 39 -31.42 -4.46 -34.12
CA PRO A 39 -31.79 -4.38 -32.71
C PRO A 39 -31.35 -5.66 -31.99
N SER A 40 -30.59 -5.50 -30.93
CA SER A 40 -30.18 -6.60 -30.05
C SER A 40 -31.44 -7.20 -29.42
N SER A 41 -31.72 -8.48 -29.72
CA SER A 41 -32.84 -9.21 -29.11
C SER A 41 -32.33 -10.18 -28.05
N LEU A 42 -32.99 -10.20 -26.89
CA LEU A 42 -32.83 -11.23 -25.88
C LEU A 42 -34.12 -12.04 -25.79
N THR A 43 -34.00 -13.37 -25.82
CA THR A 43 -35.09 -14.31 -25.53
C THR A 43 -34.84 -14.94 -24.19
N VAL A 44 -35.82 -14.84 -23.28
CA VAL A 44 -35.83 -15.56 -22.02
C VAL A 44 -36.87 -16.67 -22.14
N ASP A 45 -36.43 -17.92 -21.99
CA ASP A 45 -37.31 -19.09 -22.06
C ASP A 45 -37.95 -19.39 -20.70
N ASN A 46 -39.14 -20.00 -20.70
CA ASN A 46 -39.88 -20.46 -19.52
C ASN A 46 -40.10 -19.36 -18.47
N VAL A 47 -40.80 -18.29 -18.84
CA VAL A 47 -41.04 -17.13 -17.96
C VAL A 47 -42.41 -17.25 -17.31
N THR A 48 -42.48 -17.07 -16.00
CA THR A 48 -43.75 -16.90 -15.27
C THR A 48 -44.00 -15.41 -15.04
N LEU A 49 -45.06 -14.85 -15.63
CA LEU A 49 -45.47 -13.47 -15.42
C LEU A 49 -46.83 -13.46 -14.72
N ASN A 50 -46.90 -12.85 -13.52
CA ASN A 50 -48.12 -12.79 -12.71
C ASN A 50 -48.81 -14.15 -12.46
N GLY A 51 -48.02 -15.23 -12.37
CA GLY A 51 -48.52 -16.59 -12.11
C GLY A 51 -48.96 -17.37 -13.35
N GLU A 52 -48.75 -16.83 -14.55
CA GLU A 52 -49.06 -17.50 -15.82
C GLU A 52 -47.76 -17.87 -16.54
N GLU A 53 -47.67 -19.10 -17.06
CA GLU A 53 -46.47 -19.62 -17.72
C GLU A 53 -46.44 -19.31 -19.21
N TYR A 54 -45.29 -18.80 -19.67
CA TYR A 54 -45.02 -18.50 -21.07
C TYR A 54 -43.77 -19.23 -21.53
N ASN A 55 -43.84 -19.82 -22.74
CA ASN A 55 -42.71 -20.54 -23.32
C ASN A 55 -41.48 -19.63 -23.52
N SER A 56 -41.70 -18.35 -23.87
CA SER A 56 -40.63 -17.38 -24.05
C SER A 56 -41.12 -15.94 -24.02
N VAL A 57 -40.28 -15.01 -23.57
CA VAL A 57 -40.46 -13.56 -23.73
C VAL A 57 -39.30 -13.00 -24.54
N THR A 58 -39.60 -12.19 -25.57
CA THR A 58 -38.59 -11.49 -26.36
C THR A 58 -38.66 -10.00 -26.11
N ILE A 59 -37.58 -9.41 -25.61
CA ILE A 59 -37.44 -7.97 -25.42
C ILE A 59 -36.66 -7.38 -26.60
N ARG A 60 -37.19 -6.32 -27.22
CA ARG A 60 -36.53 -5.57 -28.30
C ARG A 60 -36.36 -4.11 -27.88
N SER A 61 -35.15 -3.59 -28.00
CA SER A 61 -34.82 -2.20 -27.67
C SER A 61 -33.89 -1.61 -28.73
N GLU A 62 -34.11 -0.34 -29.04
CA GLU A 62 -33.25 0.46 -29.92
C GLU A 62 -32.12 1.17 -29.15
N SER A 63 -32.12 1.07 -27.82
CA SER A 63 -31.07 1.54 -26.89
C SER A 63 -30.45 0.35 -26.14
N PRO A 64 -29.24 0.49 -25.56
CA PRO A 64 -28.64 -0.55 -24.73
C PRO A 64 -29.60 -0.99 -23.60
N LEU A 65 -29.88 -2.29 -23.55
CA LEU A 65 -30.71 -2.88 -22.51
C LEU A 65 -29.82 -3.20 -21.30
N PHE A 66 -30.12 -2.62 -20.14
CA PHE A 66 -29.50 -3.00 -18.87
C PHE A 66 -30.47 -3.91 -18.12
N ILE A 67 -30.02 -5.12 -17.79
CA ILE A 67 -30.81 -6.10 -17.03
C ILE A 67 -30.12 -6.26 -15.69
N ASP A 68 -30.80 -5.86 -14.62
CA ASP A 68 -30.39 -6.15 -13.25
C ASP A 68 -31.12 -7.41 -12.78
N PHE A 69 -30.37 -8.38 -12.26
CA PHE A 69 -30.93 -9.58 -11.66
C PHE A 69 -31.05 -9.37 -10.15
N ASP A 70 -32.20 -8.87 -9.70
CA ASP A 70 -32.55 -8.93 -8.28
C ASP A 70 -32.86 -10.39 -7.91
N GLY A 71 -31.94 -11.05 -7.19
CA GLY A 71 -32.20 -12.38 -6.61
C GLY A 71 -31.17 -13.48 -6.88
N SER A 72 -30.02 -13.21 -7.50
CA SER A 72 -28.88 -14.12 -7.40
C SER A 72 -28.23 -13.98 -6.02
N THR A 73 -28.75 -14.70 -5.02
CA THR A 73 -28.09 -14.89 -3.71
C THR A 73 -26.78 -15.67 -3.79
N ARG A 74 -26.29 -16.00 -5.00
CA ARG A 74 -24.89 -16.37 -5.16
C ARG A 74 -24.07 -15.09 -5.07
N ALA A 75 -23.41 -14.92 -3.92
CA ALA A 75 -22.31 -13.97 -3.77
C ALA A 75 -21.48 -13.96 -5.07
N ARG A 76 -21.24 -12.78 -5.64
CA ARG A 76 -20.47 -12.63 -6.87
C ARG A 76 -19.13 -13.34 -6.67
N GLU A 77 -18.98 -14.51 -7.29
CA GLU A 77 -17.82 -15.37 -7.07
C GLU A 77 -16.65 -14.86 -7.91
N CYS A 78 -15.94 -13.84 -7.41
CA CYS A 78 -14.66 -13.41 -7.97
C CYS A 78 -13.60 -14.46 -7.59
N SER A 79 -13.27 -15.35 -8.52
CA SER A 79 -12.33 -16.45 -8.28
C SER A 79 -10.85 -16.07 -8.45
N ARG A 80 -10.48 -14.79 -8.24
CA ARG A 80 -9.08 -14.34 -8.33
C ARG A 80 -8.38 -14.67 -7.00
N GLY A 81 -7.15 -15.20 -7.07
CA GLY A 81 -6.36 -15.60 -5.89
C GLY A 81 -6.74 -16.94 -5.23
N THR A 82 -7.96 -17.45 -5.40
CA THR A 82 -8.49 -18.61 -4.64
C THR A 82 -7.74 -19.94 -4.83
N GLY A 83 -6.96 -20.10 -5.90
CA GLY A 83 -6.26 -21.35 -6.22
C GLY A 83 -4.97 -21.65 -5.45
N ARG A 84 -4.47 -20.72 -4.62
CA ARG A 84 -3.17 -20.86 -3.90
C ARG A 84 -3.22 -20.51 -2.41
N MET A 85 -4.38 -20.20 -1.87
CA MET A 85 -4.50 -19.49 -0.60
C MET A 85 -5.20 -20.35 0.46
N SER A 86 -4.68 -20.32 1.69
CA SER A 86 -5.46 -20.73 2.87
C SER A 86 -6.68 -19.83 2.95
N SER A 87 -7.90 -20.40 2.97
CA SER A 87 -9.13 -19.62 3.14
C SER A 87 -9.38 -19.24 4.60
N ALA A 88 -8.68 -19.88 5.54
CA ALA A 88 -8.82 -19.60 6.96
C ALA A 88 -7.76 -18.57 7.37
N HIS A 89 -8.22 -17.48 7.98
CA HIS A 89 -7.37 -16.45 8.54
C HIS A 89 -8.01 -15.83 9.78
N PHE A 90 -7.22 -15.08 10.56
CA PHE A 90 -7.72 -14.32 11.70
C PHE A 90 -8.79 -13.29 11.27
N GLY A 91 -9.80 -13.09 12.10
CA GLY A 91 -10.87 -12.13 11.84
C GLY A 91 -11.96 -12.64 10.90
N ARG A 92 -12.67 -11.71 10.27
CA ARG A 92 -13.79 -12.03 9.39
C ARG A 92 -13.29 -12.63 8.10
N SER A 93 -13.88 -13.74 7.68
CA SER A 93 -13.54 -14.42 6.43
C SER A 93 -14.79 -14.69 5.59
N GLY A 94 -14.62 -14.74 4.27
CA GLY A 94 -15.65 -15.14 3.31
C GLY A 94 -15.88 -14.14 2.19
N PRO A 95 -16.71 -14.50 1.19
CA PRO A 95 -16.97 -13.66 0.04
C PRO A 95 -17.63 -12.34 0.45
N LEU A 96 -17.48 -11.30 -0.38
CA LEU A 96 -18.18 -10.04 -0.15
C LEU A 96 -19.69 -10.20 -0.31
N THR A 97 -20.45 -9.54 0.57
CA THR A 97 -21.88 -9.29 0.36
C THR A 97 -22.09 -8.24 -0.74
N ASP A 98 -23.31 -8.10 -1.25
CA ASP A 98 -23.60 -7.06 -2.25
C ASP A 98 -23.32 -5.65 -1.72
N ARG A 99 -23.62 -5.39 -0.44
CA ARG A 99 -23.31 -4.11 0.22
C ARG A 99 -21.80 -3.88 0.30
N GLU A 100 -21.04 -4.88 0.71
CA GLU A 100 -19.57 -4.78 0.79
C GLU A 100 -18.92 -4.63 -0.60
N TYR A 101 -19.47 -5.29 -1.63
CA TYR A 101 -19.02 -5.10 -3.01
C TYR A 101 -19.35 -3.70 -3.52
N GLU A 102 -20.50 -3.13 -3.16
CA GLU A 102 -20.82 -1.72 -3.42
C GLU A 102 -19.80 -0.80 -2.75
N MET A 103 -19.47 -1.04 -1.48
CA MET A 103 -18.43 -0.28 -0.78
C MET A 103 -17.09 -0.34 -1.52
N ALA A 104 -16.71 -1.51 -2.06
CA ALA A 104 -15.49 -1.64 -2.85
C ALA A 104 -15.51 -0.76 -4.11
N LYS A 105 -16.62 -0.75 -4.86
CA LYS A 105 -16.77 0.13 -6.04
C LYS A 105 -16.72 1.60 -5.67
N VAL A 106 -17.44 1.99 -4.61
CA VAL A 106 -17.48 3.39 -4.16
C VAL A 106 -16.10 3.85 -3.69
N ALA A 107 -15.39 3.05 -2.89
CA ALA A 107 -14.04 3.38 -2.47
C ALA A 107 -13.08 3.50 -3.67
N TRP A 108 -13.23 2.63 -4.67
CA TRP A 108 -12.46 2.71 -5.92
C TRP A 108 -12.75 4.00 -6.72
N SER A 109 -14.00 4.49 -6.72
CA SER A 109 -14.39 5.70 -7.45
C SER A 109 -13.56 6.94 -7.07
N TYR A 110 -13.05 7.01 -5.83
CA TYR A 110 -12.10 8.06 -5.42
C TYR A 110 -10.86 8.07 -6.32
N PHE A 111 -10.26 6.90 -6.54
CA PHE A 111 -9.05 6.74 -7.33
C PHE A 111 -9.29 6.91 -8.82
N GLU A 112 -10.53 6.73 -9.30
CA GLU A 112 -10.91 7.10 -10.66
C GLU A 112 -11.02 8.62 -10.81
N LYS A 113 -11.74 9.26 -9.90
CA LYS A 113 -11.99 10.71 -9.93
C LYS A 113 -10.75 11.55 -9.69
N ARG A 114 -9.81 11.04 -8.89
CA ARG A 114 -8.61 11.78 -8.45
C ARG A 114 -7.33 11.38 -9.20
N PHE A 115 -7.44 10.55 -10.23
CA PHE A 115 -6.34 10.11 -11.08
C PHE A 115 -5.78 11.25 -11.94
N GLN A 116 -4.45 11.30 -12.09
CA GLN A 116 -3.73 12.22 -12.97
C GLN A 116 -3.18 11.45 -14.18
N PRO A 117 -3.75 11.58 -15.39
CA PRO A 117 -3.35 10.79 -16.56
C PRO A 117 -1.88 10.93 -16.98
N GLU A 118 -1.30 12.11 -16.76
CA GLU A 118 0.07 12.45 -17.16
C GLU A 118 1.12 11.69 -16.36
N THR A 119 0.86 11.46 -15.07
CA THR A 119 1.80 10.85 -14.12
C THR A 119 1.33 9.47 -13.64
N GLY A 120 0.05 9.16 -13.75
CA GLY A 120 -0.55 8.00 -13.10
C GLY A 120 -0.66 8.11 -11.57
N LEU A 121 -0.39 9.28 -10.98
CA LEU A 121 -0.55 9.53 -9.55
C LEU A 121 -2.03 9.83 -9.21
N VAL A 122 -2.36 9.79 -7.92
CA VAL A 122 -3.68 10.14 -7.39
C VAL A 122 -3.52 11.20 -6.30
N ASN A 123 -4.45 12.16 -6.23
CA ASN A 123 -4.46 13.16 -5.17
C ASN A 123 -4.68 12.52 -3.79
N ALA A 124 -3.90 12.94 -2.79
CA ALA A 124 -4.05 12.50 -1.42
C ALA A 124 -5.36 12.97 -0.77
N VAL A 125 -5.75 14.23 -1.02
CA VAL A 125 -6.95 14.84 -0.43
C VAL A 125 -7.78 15.55 -1.50
N GLY A 126 -8.93 14.97 -1.84
CA GLY A 126 -9.89 15.54 -2.79
C GLY A 126 -9.24 16.05 -4.08
N SER A 127 -9.53 17.30 -4.46
CA SER A 127 -9.00 17.91 -5.69
C SER A 127 -7.61 18.52 -5.56
N TYR A 128 -6.98 18.50 -4.39
CA TYR A 128 -5.67 19.15 -4.18
C TYR A 128 -4.57 18.31 -4.85
N PRO A 129 -3.81 18.86 -5.83
CA PRO A 129 -2.90 18.06 -6.65
C PRO A 129 -1.56 17.79 -5.95
N SER A 130 -1.62 17.01 -4.87
CA SER A 130 -0.50 16.67 -3.99
C SER A 130 -0.64 15.23 -3.49
N THR A 131 0.49 14.56 -3.31
CA THR A 131 0.56 13.23 -2.71
C THR A 131 1.85 13.05 -1.91
N THR A 132 1.76 12.22 -0.88
CA THR A 132 2.92 11.63 -0.20
C THR A 132 3.20 10.22 -0.73
N LEU A 133 4.29 9.59 -0.28
CA LEU A 133 4.52 8.18 -0.55
C LEU A 133 3.53 7.29 0.24
N TRP A 134 3.10 7.71 1.43
CA TRP A 134 2.08 7.02 2.21
C TRP A 134 0.74 6.92 1.45
N ASP A 135 0.30 8.04 0.87
CA ASP A 135 -0.92 8.10 0.05
C ASP A 135 -0.76 7.31 -1.26
N THR A 136 0.42 7.37 -1.86
CA THR A 136 0.70 6.63 -3.10
C THR A 136 0.71 5.12 -2.86
N ALA A 137 1.20 4.67 -1.70
CA ALA A 137 1.12 3.27 -1.29
C ALA A 137 -0.35 2.85 -1.06
N SER A 138 -1.18 3.74 -0.51
CA SER A 138 -2.63 3.53 -0.40
C SER A 138 -3.32 3.41 -1.78
N TYR A 139 -2.81 4.08 -2.81
CA TYR A 139 -3.28 3.86 -4.18
C TYR A 139 -2.84 2.51 -4.76
N ILE A 140 -1.60 2.05 -4.49
CA ILE A 140 -1.18 0.69 -4.86
C ILE A 140 -2.08 -0.34 -4.17
N SER A 141 -2.37 -0.13 -2.88
CA SER A 141 -3.33 -0.93 -2.12
C SER A 141 -4.69 -1.02 -2.80
N ALA A 142 -5.26 0.14 -3.16
CA ALA A 142 -6.54 0.22 -3.83
C ALA A 142 -6.54 -0.48 -5.19
N MET A 143 -5.46 -0.37 -5.99
CA MET A 143 -5.36 -1.07 -7.27
C MET A 143 -5.33 -2.59 -7.10
N VAL A 144 -4.55 -3.09 -6.13
CA VAL A 144 -4.49 -4.53 -5.83
C VAL A 144 -5.85 -5.02 -5.35
N ALA A 145 -6.47 -4.34 -4.39
CA ALA A 145 -7.79 -4.70 -3.88
C ALA A 145 -8.88 -4.62 -4.95
N ALA A 146 -8.98 -3.53 -5.71
CA ALA A 146 -9.97 -3.40 -6.78
C ALA A 146 -9.80 -4.46 -7.87
N PHE A 147 -8.57 -4.83 -8.21
CA PHE A 147 -8.34 -5.92 -9.16
C PHE A 147 -8.70 -7.28 -8.56
N GLU A 148 -8.24 -7.61 -7.36
CA GLU A 148 -8.50 -8.91 -6.72
C GLU A 148 -9.97 -9.11 -6.35
N LEU A 149 -10.71 -8.02 -6.09
CA LEU A 149 -12.15 -8.02 -5.83
C LEU A 149 -13.00 -7.93 -7.11
N CYS A 150 -12.40 -7.97 -8.30
CA CYS A 150 -13.11 -7.84 -9.58
C CYS A 150 -13.92 -6.53 -9.71
N VAL A 151 -13.45 -5.43 -9.12
CA VAL A 151 -13.98 -4.07 -9.36
C VAL A 151 -13.42 -3.51 -10.67
N ILE A 152 -12.14 -3.79 -10.96
CA ILE A 152 -11.50 -3.44 -12.24
C ILE A 152 -10.98 -4.68 -12.97
N ASP A 153 -10.75 -4.52 -14.27
CA ASP A 153 -10.16 -5.56 -15.11
C ASP A 153 -8.61 -5.50 -15.10
N LYS A 154 -7.99 -6.50 -15.74
CA LYS A 154 -6.54 -6.61 -15.80
C LYS A 154 -5.91 -5.48 -16.61
N ARG A 155 -6.58 -5.01 -17.66
CA ARG A 155 -6.05 -3.96 -18.53
C ARG A 155 -5.95 -2.65 -17.76
N ASP A 156 -6.98 -2.31 -16.99
CA ASP A 156 -7.01 -1.11 -16.15
C ASP A 156 -5.93 -1.18 -15.07
N PHE A 157 -5.83 -2.33 -14.40
CA PHE A 157 -4.78 -2.58 -13.40
C PHE A 157 -3.37 -2.42 -13.99
N ASP A 158 -3.04 -3.17 -15.05
CA ASP A 158 -1.72 -3.15 -15.67
C ASP A 158 -1.36 -1.75 -16.19
N THR A 159 -2.32 -1.06 -16.80
CA THR A 159 -2.11 0.29 -17.35
C THR A 159 -1.76 1.28 -16.24
N ARG A 160 -2.53 1.28 -15.15
CA ARG A 160 -2.31 2.18 -14.01
C ARG A 160 -1.01 1.88 -13.29
N VAL A 161 -0.71 0.60 -13.02
CA VAL A 161 0.53 0.20 -12.35
C VAL A 161 1.76 0.50 -13.20
N THR A 162 1.72 0.23 -14.50
CA THR A 162 2.82 0.54 -15.41
C THR A 162 3.06 2.05 -15.48
N LYS A 163 2.00 2.86 -15.52
CA LYS A 163 2.12 4.32 -15.52
C LYS A 163 2.72 4.82 -14.21
N LEU A 164 2.20 4.36 -13.07
CA LEU A 164 2.67 4.76 -11.75
C LEU A 164 4.14 4.37 -11.51
N THR A 165 4.51 3.12 -11.75
CA THR A 165 5.88 2.64 -11.56
C THR A 165 6.88 3.36 -12.46
N ASN A 166 6.51 3.69 -13.71
CA ASN A 166 7.32 4.54 -14.57
C ASN A 166 7.52 5.94 -13.97
N THR A 167 6.48 6.56 -13.42
CA THR A 167 6.61 7.87 -12.76
C THR A 167 7.48 7.78 -11.51
N LEU A 168 7.21 6.83 -10.61
CA LEU A 168 7.99 6.60 -9.39
C LEU A 168 9.47 6.39 -9.68
N ARG A 169 9.78 5.58 -10.71
CA ARG A 169 11.15 5.35 -11.18
C ARG A 169 11.81 6.63 -11.70
N ASN A 170 11.09 7.66 -12.12
CA ASN A 170 11.67 8.88 -12.70
C ASN A 170 11.51 10.12 -11.82
N LEU A 171 10.96 10.00 -10.60
CA LEU A 171 10.87 11.12 -9.66
C LEU A 171 12.25 11.72 -9.40
N ASP A 172 12.29 13.05 -9.33
CA ASP A 172 13.43 13.78 -8.80
C ASP A 172 13.47 13.56 -7.27
N LEU A 173 14.63 13.15 -6.74
CA LEU A 173 14.77 12.70 -5.35
C LEU A 173 15.23 13.85 -4.46
N TYR A 174 14.88 13.84 -3.18
CA TYR A 174 15.41 14.78 -2.19
C TYR A 174 16.93 14.65 -2.15
N ARG A 175 17.66 15.69 -2.58
CA ARG A 175 19.13 15.69 -2.66
C ARG A 175 19.77 14.50 -3.39
N GLY A 176 19.03 13.87 -4.31
CA GLY A 176 19.49 12.66 -4.99
C GLY A 176 19.52 11.40 -4.11
N GLU A 177 19.03 11.46 -2.88
CA GLU A 177 19.05 10.35 -1.91
C GLU A 177 17.81 9.47 -2.07
N ALA A 178 16.66 9.91 -1.57
CA ALA A 178 15.41 9.15 -1.62
C ALA A 178 14.22 10.09 -1.90
N PRO A 179 12.99 9.57 -2.05
CA PRO A 179 11.85 10.41 -2.41
C PRO A 179 11.58 11.55 -1.41
N ASN A 180 11.28 12.74 -1.92
CA ASN A 180 10.79 13.84 -1.12
C ASN A 180 9.44 13.50 -0.47
N LYS A 181 9.13 14.07 0.71
CA LYS A 181 7.87 13.80 1.41
C LYS A 181 6.61 14.14 0.59
N VAL A 182 6.68 15.11 -0.32
CA VAL A 182 5.52 15.57 -1.09
C VAL A 182 5.86 15.77 -2.56
N TYR A 183 4.97 15.29 -3.43
CA TYR A 183 5.03 15.53 -4.88
C TYR A 183 3.73 16.12 -5.39
N ASN A 184 3.83 16.97 -6.40
CA ASN A 184 2.68 17.42 -7.17
C ASN A 184 2.19 16.28 -8.07
N THR A 185 0.92 15.91 -7.94
CA THR A 185 0.38 14.73 -8.64
C THR A 185 0.24 14.93 -10.13
N GLN A 186 0.04 16.16 -10.62
CA GLN A 186 -0.13 16.45 -12.05
C GLN A 186 1.19 16.39 -12.81
N THR A 187 2.30 16.72 -12.15
CA THR A 187 3.60 16.91 -12.81
C THR A 187 4.68 15.94 -12.35
N GLY A 188 4.53 15.33 -11.17
CA GLY A 188 5.58 14.53 -10.52
C GLY A 188 6.72 15.38 -9.94
N ALA A 189 6.57 16.70 -9.87
CA ALA A 189 7.58 17.60 -9.33
C ALA A 189 7.63 17.54 -7.78
N LYS A 190 8.84 17.65 -7.21
CA LYS A 190 9.02 17.84 -5.76
C LYS A 190 8.45 19.19 -5.33
N VAL A 191 7.65 19.18 -4.27
CA VAL A 191 7.00 20.37 -3.72
C VAL A 191 7.02 20.37 -2.19
N ASN A 192 6.68 21.50 -1.60
CA ASN A 192 6.36 21.61 -0.17
C ASN A 192 4.89 21.26 0.11
N TYR A 193 4.46 21.29 1.39
CA TYR A 193 3.07 21.02 1.77
C TYR A 193 2.05 22.04 1.21
N ALA A 194 2.50 23.25 0.85
CA ALA A 194 1.70 24.26 0.16
C ALA A 194 1.64 24.05 -1.38
N ASN A 195 2.23 22.94 -1.88
CA ASN A 195 2.32 22.57 -3.28
C ASN A 195 3.11 23.58 -4.15
N GLU A 196 4.06 24.28 -3.52
CA GLU A 196 5.01 25.16 -4.18
C GLU A 196 6.33 24.42 -4.42
N PRO A 197 7.11 24.78 -5.47
CA PRO A 197 8.41 24.15 -5.73
C PRO A 197 9.31 24.22 -4.49
N GLY A 198 9.83 23.07 -4.06
CA GLY A 198 10.67 23.00 -2.87
C GLY A 198 10.96 21.58 -2.43
N GLU A 199 11.87 21.45 -1.48
CA GLU A 199 12.26 20.20 -0.85
C GLU A 199 11.88 20.24 0.63
N VAL A 200 11.20 19.21 1.10
CA VAL A 200 10.78 19.09 2.51
C VAL A 200 11.78 18.23 3.27
N GLY A 201 12.15 17.09 2.70
CA GLY A 201 12.94 16.04 3.37
C GLY A 201 12.50 14.66 2.90
N MET A 202 12.95 13.63 3.60
CA MET A 202 12.57 12.23 3.38
C MET A 202 11.80 11.72 4.60
N SER A 203 10.86 10.80 4.42
CA SER A 203 10.19 10.11 5.53
C SER A 203 10.46 8.62 5.46
N ALA A 204 11.09 8.06 6.49
CA ALA A 204 11.29 6.63 6.61
C ALA A 204 9.96 5.89 6.78
N LEU A 205 8.95 6.49 7.42
CA LEU A 205 7.62 5.88 7.56
C LEU A 205 6.94 5.72 6.20
N ASP A 206 6.90 6.79 5.40
CA ASP A 206 6.32 6.75 4.06
C ASP A 206 7.07 5.79 3.13
N ILE A 207 8.40 5.77 3.22
CA ILE A 207 9.25 4.86 2.44
C ILE A 207 9.01 3.41 2.88
N GLY A 208 8.94 3.13 4.19
CA GLY A 208 8.65 1.80 4.71
C GLY A 208 7.30 1.27 4.20
N ARG A 209 6.24 2.08 4.29
CA ARG A 209 4.92 1.71 3.73
C ARG A 209 4.97 1.49 2.21
N MET A 210 5.68 2.34 1.47
CA MET A 210 5.87 2.16 0.04
C MET A 210 6.60 0.84 -0.27
N LEU A 211 7.64 0.50 0.49
CA LEU A 211 8.36 -0.77 0.33
C LEU A 211 7.48 -1.99 0.60
N VAL A 212 6.58 -1.95 1.59
CA VAL A 212 5.56 -3.00 1.80
C VAL A 212 4.73 -3.19 0.53
N TRP A 213 4.14 -2.12 0.01
CA TRP A 213 3.24 -2.21 -1.14
C TRP A 213 3.94 -2.54 -2.46
N LEU A 214 5.17 -2.08 -2.66
CA LEU A 214 6.00 -2.54 -3.78
C LEU A 214 6.30 -4.03 -3.66
N LYS A 215 6.62 -4.55 -2.47
CA LYS A 215 6.85 -5.98 -2.26
C LYS A 215 5.59 -6.80 -2.53
N ILE A 216 4.43 -6.39 -2.00
CA ILE A 216 3.13 -7.03 -2.27
C ILE A 216 2.88 -7.09 -3.78
N LEU A 217 3.09 -5.99 -4.50
CA LEU A 217 2.83 -5.91 -5.92
C LEU A 217 3.70 -6.89 -6.73
N LYS A 218 5.00 -6.98 -6.46
CA LYS A 218 5.87 -7.92 -7.20
C LYS A 218 5.64 -9.38 -6.84
N GLU A 219 5.32 -9.68 -5.58
CA GLU A 219 5.04 -11.05 -5.13
C GLU A 219 3.73 -11.59 -5.73
N ARG A 220 2.67 -10.78 -5.71
CA ARG A 220 1.36 -11.16 -6.28
C ARG A 220 1.35 -11.13 -7.80
N TYR A 221 2.15 -10.25 -8.42
CA TYR A 221 2.22 -10.08 -9.86
C TYR A 221 3.66 -10.16 -10.39
N PRO A 222 4.25 -11.36 -10.49
CA PRO A 222 5.66 -11.52 -10.87
C PRO A 222 6.06 -10.92 -12.22
N HIS A 223 5.11 -10.72 -13.13
CA HIS A 223 5.34 -10.05 -14.41
C HIS A 223 5.67 -8.55 -14.28
N LEU A 224 5.37 -7.94 -13.12
CA LEU A 224 5.66 -6.54 -12.80
C LEU A 224 6.95 -6.38 -11.98
N ALA A 225 7.56 -7.48 -11.49
CA ALA A 225 8.70 -7.46 -10.57
C ALA A 225 9.86 -6.59 -11.06
N ASN A 226 10.25 -6.71 -12.33
CA ASN A 226 11.32 -5.89 -12.90
C ASN A 226 11.00 -4.39 -12.86
N SER A 227 9.78 -3.98 -13.16
CA SER A 227 9.37 -2.57 -13.09
C SER A 227 9.35 -2.05 -11.67
N VAL A 228 8.91 -2.89 -10.73
CA VAL A 228 8.87 -2.59 -9.30
C VAL A 228 10.29 -2.40 -8.74
N ASP A 229 11.19 -3.35 -8.98
CA ASP A 229 12.55 -3.35 -8.43
C ASP A 229 13.36 -2.12 -8.83
N ASN A 230 13.15 -1.64 -10.05
CA ASN A 230 13.83 -0.46 -10.56
C ASN A 230 13.46 0.84 -9.83
N VAL A 231 12.39 0.84 -9.02
CA VAL A 231 11.98 2.01 -8.22
C VAL A 231 12.94 2.20 -7.02
N PRO A 232 13.00 1.30 -6.02
CA PRO A 232 13.88 1.46 -4.86
C PRO A 232 15.37 1.33 -5.23
N MET A 233 15.72 0.65 -6.34
CA MET A 233 17.10 0.59 -6.83
C MET A 233 17.71 1.98 -7.13
N ARG A 234 16.89 3.00 -7.34
CA ARG A 234 17.39 4.37 -7.51
C ARG A 234 17.78 5.03 -6.20
N TRP A 235 17.13 4.66 -5.09
CA TRP A 235 17.25 5.36 -3.82
C TRP A 235 18.55 5.01 -3.10
N ASN A 236 19.03 5.96 -2.30
CA ASN A 236 20.12 5.81 -1.36
C ASN A 236 19.55 5.69 0.05
N PHE A 237 19.88 4.59 0.71
CA PHE A 237 19.35 4.24 2.02
C PHE A 237 20.31 4.53 3.18
N CYS A 238 21.51 5.04 2.90
CA CYS A 238 22.55 5.24 3.91
C CYS A 238 22.13 6.18 5.05
N ASN A 239 21.25 7.14 4.79
CA ASN A 239 20.71 8.04 5.80
C ASN A 239 19.27 7.70 6.23
N LEU A 240 18.72 6.58 5.74
CA LEU A 240 17.38 6.10 6.10
C LEU A 240 17.43 4.98 7.13
N VAL A 241 18.44 4.10 7.04
CA VAL A 241 18.67 3.01 7.98
C VAL A 241 20.11 3.10 8.47
N ASN A 242 20.29 3.29 9.77
CA ASN A 242 21.61 3.34 10.38
C ASN A 242 22.15 1.92 10.64
N GLU A 243 23.46 1.82 10.90
CA GLU A 243 24.13 0.56 11.27
C GLU A 243 23.54 -0.11 12.51
N ASP A 244 22.88 0.65 13.40
CA ASP A 244 22.20 0.09 14.57
C ASP A 244 20.76 -0.37 14.27
N GLY A 245 20.30 -0.34 13.01
CA GLY A 245 18.96 -0.79 12.61
C GLY A 245 17.83 0.18 12.97
N ARG A 246 18.14 1.43 13.32
CA ARG A 246 17.14 2.50 13.48
C ARG A 246 16.83 3.19 12.17
N MET A 247 15.59 3.67 12.05
CA MET A 247 15.12 4.41 10.88
C MET A 247 15.16 5.93 11.08
N PHE A 248 15.56 6.64 10.03
CA PHE A 248 15.75 8.09 10.04
C PHE A 248 15.00 8.75 8.89
N GLY A 249 14.20 9.74 9.25
CA GLY A 249 13.67 10.72 8.30
C GLY A 249 14.57 11.94 8.25
N SER A 250 14.19 12.91 7.42
CA SER A 250 14.89 14.19 7.35
C SER A 250 13.95 15.36 7.12
N PHE A 251 14.44 16.55 7.40
CA PHE A 251 13.79 17.79 7.00
C PHE A 251 14.81 18.88 6.63
N THR A 252 14.39 19.79 5.77
CA THR A 252 15.16 20.98 5.39
C THR A 252 15.02 22.05 6.47
N GLN A 253 16.15 22.53 6.99
CA GLN A 253 16.22 23.61 7.97
C GLN A 253 16.14 24.99 7.29
N GLY A 254 15.90 26.05 8.07
CA GLY A 254 15.78 27.42 7.54
C GLY A 254 17.04 27.97 6.88
N ASP A 255 18.20 27.38 7.13
CA ASP A 255 19.49 27.67 6.47
C ASP A 255 19.71 26.85 5.19
N GLY A 256 18.77 25.99 4.82
CA GLY A 256 18.86 25.09 3.67
C GLY A 256 19.64 23.80 3.93
N ASN A 257 20.09 23.51 5.15
CA ASN A 257 20.76 22.25 5.48
C ASN A 257 19.76 21.12 5.79
N THR A 258 20.16 19.86 5.57
CA THR A 258 19.36 18.70 5.99
C THR A 258 19.63 18.42 7.45
N ARG A 259 18.56 18.21 8.21
CA ARG A 259 18.64 17.56 9.51
C ARG A 259 17.99 16.18 9.45
N TYR A 260 18.78 15.15 9.73
CA TYR A 260 18.29 13.79 9.92
C TYR A 260 17.84 13.60 11.37
N VAL A 261 16.70 12.93 11.53
CA VAL A 261 16.13 12.63 12.84
C VAL A 261 15.58 11.22 12.84
N GLN A 262 15.74 10.51 13.96
CA GLN A 262 15.05 9.24 14.14
C GLN A 262 13.55 9.50 14.02
N GLU A 263 12.88 8.73 13.17
CA GLU A 263 11.48 8.89 12.82
C GLU A 263 10.72 7.60 13.14
N GLY A 264 9.48 7.72 13.59
CA GLY A 264 8.67 6.60 14.04
C GLY A 264 8.39 6.62 15.53
N ARG A 265 7.22 6.07 15.87
CA ARG A 265 6.74 5.80 17.22
C ARG A 265 6.08 4.43 17.22
N LEU A 266 5.97 3.84 18.39
CA LEU A 266 5.33 2.54 18.60
C LEU A 266 4.03 2.40 17.80
N GLY A 267 3.93 1.34 17.00
CA GLY A 267 2.84 1.07 16.07
C GLY A 267 3.24 1.33 14.62
N TYR A 268 3.68 2.55 14.31
CA TYR A 268 4.07 2.95 12.95
C TYR A 268 5.51 2.56 12.61
N GLU A 269 6.42 2.69 13.60
CA GLU A 269 7.83 2.40 13.41
C GLU A 269 8.03 0.94 13.01
N GLU A 270 7.37 0.00 13.68
CA GLU A 270 7.55 -1.42 13.39
C GLU A 270 6.90 -1.82 12.06
N TYR A 271 5.73 -1.25 11.72
CA TYR A 271 5.10 -1.48 10.43
C TYR A 271 5.99 -0.99 9.28
N ALA A 272 6.53 0.23 9.37
CA ALA A 272 7.45 0.75 8.36
C ALA A 272 8.76 -0.05 8.32
N ALA A 273 9.29 -0.47 9.47
CA ALA A 273 10.48 -1.31 9.56
C ALA A 273 10.28 -2.65 8.86
N LYS A 274 9.10 -3.30 8.99
CA LYS A 274 8.79 -4.50 8.19
C LYS A 274 8.92 -4.25 6.70
N GLY A 275 8.53 -3.06 6.22
CA GLY A 275 8.77 -2.62 4.85
C GLY A 275 10.24 -2.64 4.44
N PHE A 276 11.16 -2.15 5.27
CA PHE A 276 12.60 -2.25 5.00
C PHE A 276 13.11 -3.69 5.10
N ALA A 277 12.71 -4.44 6.12
CA ALA A 277 13.14 -5.82 6.31
C ALA A 277 12.70 -6.75 5.15
N LEU A 278 11.54 -6.51 4.53
CA LEU A 278 11.09 -7.22 3.31
C LEU A 278 12.04 -7.05 2.11
N TRP A 279 12.90 -6.03 2.14
CA TRP A 279 13.91 -5.74 1.12
C TRP A 279 15.33 -6.06 1.59
N GLY A 280 15.49 -6.69 2.76
CA GLY A 280 16.76 -7.21 3.27
C GLY A 280 17.56 -6.26 4.17
N PHE A 281 16.98 -5.13 4.56
CA PHE A 281 17.62 -4.21 5.51
C PHE A 281 17.57 -4.78 6.93
N ASP A 282 18.66 -4.61 7.68
CA ASP A 282 18.69 -4.86 9.12
C ASP A 282 18.05 -3.68 9.85
N VAL A 283 16.92 -3.96 10.50
CA VAL A 283 16.09 -2.96 11.19
C VAL A 283 15.61 -3.48 12.55
N ASP A 284 16.39 -4.36 13.18
CA ASP A 284 16.02 -5.02 14.44
C ASP A 284 15.69 -4.02 15.56
N ARG A 285 16.36 -2.85 15.59
CA ARG A 285 16.03 -1.79 16.56
C ARG A 285 14.74 -1.06 16.25
N ALA A 286 14.43 -0.81 14.99
CA ALA A 286 13.17 -0.18 14.60
C ALA A 286 11.97 -1.16 14.68
N MET A 287 12.23 -2.46 14.65
CA MET A 287 11.22 -3.50 14.90
C MET A 287 11.03 -3.82 16.39
N SER A 288 11.86 -3.27 17.28
CA SER A 288 11.79 -3.52 18.71
C SER A 288 10.78 -2.55 19.36
N PRO A 289 9.93 -3.03 20.30
CA PRO A 289 8.95 -2.18 20.97
C PRO A 289 9.60 -1.16 21.92
N GLU A 290 10.90 -1.26 22.18
CA GLU A 290 11.60 -0.39 23.12
C GLU A 290 11.97 0.98 22.51
N PRO A 291 11.81 2.07 23.28
CA PRO A 291 11.40 2.10 24.69
C PRO A 291 9.88 2.00 24.86
N LEU A 292 9.47 1.03 25.69
CA LEU A 292 8.08 0.68 25.89
C LEU A 292 7.59 1.16 27.27
N SER A 293 6.40 1.71 27.32
CA SER A 293 5.69 1.99 28.57
C SER A 293 4.22 1.64 28.44
N TYR A 294 3.52 1.57 29.59
CA TYR A 294 2.11 1.20 29.63
C TYR A 294 1.32 2.18 30.47
N THR A 295 0.15 2.54 29.99
CA THR A 295 -0.88 3.24 30.77
C THR A 295 -2.10 2.33 30.93
N THR A 296 -2.91 2.54 31.96
CA THR A 296 -4.12 1.74 32.18
C THR A 296 -5.33 2.57 31.82
N ILE A 297 -6.08 2.16 30.80
CA ILE A 297 -7.30 2.83 30.32
C ILE A 297 -8.38 1.76 30.24
N TYR A 298 -9.48 1.95 30.97
CA TYR A 298 -10.59 0.98 31.07
C TYR A 298 -10.12 -0.48 31.28
N ASP A 299 -9.26 -0.69 32.28
CA ASP A 299 -8.63 -1.97 32.65
C ASP A 299 -7.73 -2.63 31.59
N VAL A 300 -7.46 -1.94 30.48
CA VAL A 300 -6.51 -2.38 29.46
C VAL A 300 -5.17 -1.70 29.67
N LYS A 301 -4.07 -2.48 29.68
CA LYS A 301 -2.70 -1.96 29.66
C LYS A 301 -2.33 -1.53 28.25
N VAL A 302 -2.65 -0.29 27.91
CA VAL A 302 -2.36 0.31 26.59
C VAL A 302 -0.87 0.59 26.47
N PRO A 303 -0.19 -0.03 25.48
CA PRO A 303 1.22 0.22 25.23
C PRO A 303 1.40 1.58 24.55
N TYR A 304 2.46 2.29 24.91
CA TYR A 304 2.84 3.54 24.28
C TYR A 304 4.36 3.72 24.29
N ASP A 305 4.84 4.64 23.47
CA ASP A 305 6.25 4.98 23.37
C ASP A 305 6.76 5.70 24.63
N GLY A 306 7.76 5.13 25.28
CA GLY A 306 8.34 5.64 26.52
C GLY A 306 9.21 6.89 26.36
N ARG A 307 9.50 7.35 25.15
CA ARG A 307 10.27 8.57 24.90
C ARG A 307 9.47 9.79 25.36
N ASP A 308 10.04 10.59 26.25
CA ASP A 308 9.41 11.83 26.73
C ASP A 308 9.31 12.85 25.58
N PRO A 309 8.09 13.23 25.14
CA PRO A 309 7.93 14.16 24.04
C PRO A 309 8.54 15.55 24.28
N ARG A 310 8.71 15.96 25.55
CA ARG A 310 9.34 17.24 25.91
C ARG A 310 10.83 17.25 25.59
N ILE A 311 11.46 16.08 25.60
CA ILE A 311 12.88 15.88 25.29
C ILE A 311 13.06 15.66 23.79
N PHE A 312 12.27 14.73 23.22
CA PHE A 312 12.42 14.29 21.83
C PHE A 312 11.67 15.16 20.82
N LYS A 313 10.86 16.12 21.29
CA LYS A 313 10.07 17.08 20.47
C LYS A 313 9.17 16.40 19.43
N ASN A 314 8.73 15.19 19.72
CA ASN A 314 7.82 14.43 18.88
C ASN A 314 6.97 13.53 19.80
N GLN A 315 5.65 13.62 19.64
CA GLN A 315 4.66 13.06 20.56
C GLN A 315 4.65 11.53 20.53
N ASN A 316 4.03 10.93 21.54
CA ASN A 316 3.91 9.49 21.72
C ASN A 316 2.48 9.01 21.40
N TYR A 317 1.97 9.41 20.24
CA TYR A 317 0.61 9.09 19.82
C TYR A 317 0.40 7.58 19.73
N VAL A 318 -0.63 7.08 20.40
CA VAL A 318 -1.17 5.73 20.21
C VAL A 318 -2.36 5.82 19.27
N LEU A 319 -2.19 5.29 18.05
CA LEU A 319 -3.14 5.39 16.95
C LEU A 319 -3.42 4.00 16.37
N THR A 320 -4.62 3.78 15.84
CA THR A 320 -5.05 2.46 15.35
C THR A 320 -4.39 2.05 14.03
N GLU A 321 -4.16 3.00 13.11
CA GLU A 321 -3.75 2.71 11.72
C GLU A 321 -2.50 1.81 11.62
N GLY A 322 -1.41 2.11 12.32
CA GLY A 322 -0.20 1.27 12.26
C GLY A 322 -0.41 -0.19 12.71
N TYR A 323 -1.40 -0.47 13.55
CA TYR A 323 -1.73 -1.84 13.97
C TYR A 323 -2.62 -2.56 12.98
N ILE A 324 -3.62 -1.88 12.42
CA ILE A 324 -4.51 -2.48 11.43
C ILE A 324 -3.82 -2.67 10.08
N LEU A 325 -2.93 -1.76 9.65
CA LEU A 325 -2.15 -1.96 8.43
C LEU A 325 -1.28 -3.21 8.51
N ASP A 326 -0.59 -3.40 9.64
CA ASP A 326 0.22 -4.59 9.87
C ASP A 326 -0.61 -5.89 9.88
N GLY A 327 -1.83 -5.85 10.45
CA GLY A 327 -2.74 -7.00 10.45
C GLY A 327 -3.31 -7.30 9.06
N LEU A 328 -3.84 -6.28 8.38
CA LEU A 328 -4.46 -6.42 7.05
C LEU A 328 -3.43 -6.82 5.99
N GLU A 329 -2.27 -6.18 6.00
CA GLU A 329 -1.31 -6.33 4.92
C GLU A 329 -0.35 -7.48 5.17
N LEU A 330 0.02 -7.76 6.43
CA LEU A 330 1.08 -8.70 6.80
C LEU A 330 0.63 -9.76 7.83
N GLY A 331 -0.61 -9.77 8.32
CA GLY A 331 -1.06 -10.73 9.33
C GLY A 331 -0.40 -10.58 10.71
N TRP A 332 0.28 -9.46 10.96
CA TRP A 332 1.27 -9.32 12.03
C TRP A 332 2.40 -10.35 11.98
N ASP A 333 2.77 -10.81 10.80
CA ASP A 333 3.89 -11.74 10.62
C ASP A 333 5.23 -11.04 10.53
N MET A 334 6.29 -11.76 10.88
CA MET A 334 7.65 -11.33 10.59
C MET A 334 7.87 -11.33 9.07
N PRO A 335 8.66 -10.38 8.51
CA PRO A 335 9.00 -10.36 7.08
C PRO A 335 9.62 -11.66 6.55
N SER A 336 10.28 -12.43 7.42
CA SER A 336 10.86 -13.74 7.12
C SER A 336 9.84 -14.89 7.10
N ASP A 337 8.61 -14.66 7.56
CA ASP A 337 7.55 -15.66 7.55
C ASP A 337 7.00 -15.87 6.14
N ARG A 338 7.10 -17.11 5.68
CA ARG A 338 6.63 -17.55 4.36
C ARG A 338 5.61 -18.69 4.48
N THR A 339 5.10 -18.96 5.69
CA THR A 339 4.13 -20.03 5.93
C THR A 339 2.80 -19.74 5.24
N ASN A 340 2.40 -18.46 5.19
CA ASN A 340 1.12 -17.98 4.70
C ASN A 340 -0.06 -18.74 5.35
N ASP A 341 0.05 -19.08 6.64
CA ASP A 341 -0.99 -19.85 7.33
C ASP A 341 -2.25 -19.01 7.64
N GLY A 342 -2.09 -17.68 7.72
CA GLY A 342 -3.14 -16.70 7.98
C GLY A 342 -3.71 -16.71 9.41
N LEU A 343 -3.29 -17.65 10.24
CA LEU A 343 -3.85 -17.95 11.56
C LEU A 343 -2.89 -17.65 12.71
N THR A 344 -1.59 -17.66 12.44
CA THR A 344 -0.54 -17.49 13.44
C THR A 344 0.28 -16.25 13.13
N ALA A 345 0.13 -15.20 13.95
CA ALA A 345 1.01 -14.04 13.88
C ALA A 345 2.42 -14.40 14.37
N SER A 346 3.42 -14.49 13.49
CA SER A 346 4.81 -14.76 13.90
C SER A 346 5.48 -13.59 14.61
N HIS A 347 4.95 -12.37 14.48
CA HIS A 347 5.33 -11.23 15.32
C HIS A 347 4.37 -11.11 16.53
N GLY A 348 4.33 -12.12 17.38
CA GLY A 348 3.26 -12.30 18.38
C GLY A 348 2.96 -11.12 19.31
N TRP A 349 3.97 -10.36 19.75
CA TRP A 349 3.72 -9.19 20.60
C TRP A 349 3.03 -8.04 19.84
N ARG A 350 3.26 -7.91 18.52
CA ARG A 350 2.55 -6.94 17.67
C ARG A 350 1.07 -7.24 17.62
N ALA A 351 0.71 -8.51 17.42
CA ALA A 351 -0.68 -8.96 17.45
C ALA A 351 -1.32 -8.73 18.83
N GLU A 352 -0.61 -9.02 19.92
CA GLU A 352 -1.07 -8.73 21.29
C GLU A 352 -1.32 -7.23 21.51
N PHE A 353 -0.45 -6.35 21.02
CA PHE A 353 -0.65 -4.91 21.13
C PHE A 353 -1.83 -4.44 20.28
N ALA A 354 -1.96 -4.93 19.05
CA ALA A 354 -3.11 -4.65 18.19
C ALA A 354 -4.42 -5.03 18.90
N ASN A 355 -4.46 -6.20 19.56
CA ASN A 355 -5.61 -6.63 20.33
C ASN A 355 -5.92 -5.71 21.53
N ARG A 356 -4.91 -5.16 22.21
CA ARG A 356 -5.10 -4.16 23.28
C ARG A 356 -5.64 -2.83 22.76
N ILE A 357 -5.15 -2.39 21.60
CA ILE A 357 -5.61 -1.17 20.91
C ILE A 357 -7.06 -1.31 20.45
N TYR A 358 -7.45 -2.48 19.96
CA TYR A 358 -8.85 -2.82 19.70
C TYR A 358 -9.67 -2.80 21.00
N LEU A 359 -9.24 -3.59 21.99
CA LEU A 359 -10.00 -3.84 23.21
C LEU A 359 -10.28 -2.56 24.00
N VAL A 360 -9.31 -1.65 24.14
CA VAL A 360 -9.51 -0.40 24.91
C VAL A 360 -10.60 0.48 24.31
N GLN A 361 -10.77 0.46 22.98
CA GLN A 361 -11.82 1.21 22.29
C GLN A 361 -13.19 0.58 22.51
N GLN A 362 -13.29 -0.76 22.43
CA GLN A 362 -14.50 -1.48 22.83
C GLN A 362 -14.86 -1.19 24.29
N ARG A 363 -13.88 -1.24 25.21
CA ARG A 363 -14.12 -0.94 26.63
C ARG A 363 -14.60 0.48 26.86
N ARG A 364 -14.12 1.47 26.10
CA ARG A 364 -14.66 2.83 26.15
C ARG A 364 -16.15 2.83 25.80
N TYR A 365 -16.54 2.15 24.73
CA TYR A 365 -17.94 2.04 24.35
C TYR A 365 -18.79 1.36 25.44
N GLU A 366 -18.33 0.23 25.99
CA GLU A 366 -19.04 -0.48 27.08
C GLU A 366 -19.26 0.39 28.32
N GLN A 367 -18.31 1.27 28.64
CA GLN A 367 -18.36 2.12 29.85
C GLN A 367 -19.07 3.46 29.65
N THR A 368 -19.07 3.99 28.42
CA THR A 368 -19.50 5.38 28.15
C THR A 368 -20.61 5.51 27.11
N GLY A 369 -20.85 4.45 26.33
CA GLY A 369 -21.72 4.49 25.16
C GLY A 369 -21.14 5.20 23.94
N ILE A 370 -19.91 5.75 24.01
CA ILE A 370 -19.27 6.45 22.89
C ILE A 370 -18.63 5.42 21.96
N ILE A 371 -19.20 5.27 20.76
CA ILE A 371 -18.61 4.46 19.68
C ILE A 371 -17.26 5.08 19.30
N THR A 372 -16.20 4.26 19.26
CA THR A 372 -14.81 4.76 19.18
C THR A 372 -13.98 3.96 18.16
N ALA A 373 -13.43 4.65 17.17
CA ALA A 373 -12.39 4.13 16.27
C ALA A 373 -11.34 5.23 15.99
N ARG A 374 -10.52 5.50 17.01
CA ARG A 374 -9.46 6.52 17.05
C ARG A 374 -8.32 6.21 16.11
N SER A 375 -8.10 7.09 15.14
CA SER A 375 -6.90 7.18 14.32
C SER A 375 -6.75 8.59 13.80
N GLU A 376 -5.57 8.95 13.33
CA GLU A 376 -5.38 10.21 12.59
C GLU A 376 -6.29 10.29 11.36
N HIS A 377 -6.75 11.51 11.05
CA HIS A 377 -7.64 11.77 9.93
C HIS A 377 -7.58 13.24 9.50
N GLN A 378 -8.00 13.51 8.26
CA GLN A 378 -8.11 14.88 7.76
C GLN A 378 -9.39 15.54 8.31
N VAL A 379 -9.34 16.84 8.56
CA VAL A 379 -10.48 17.64 9.03
C VAL A 379 -10.72 18.83 8.12
N ASN A 380 -11.99 19.24 7.99
CA ASN A 380 -12.31 20.41 7.20
C ASN A 380 -11.92 21.71 7.92
N GLY A 381 -11.19 22.59 7.23
CA GLY A 381 -10.59 23.80 7.79
C GLY A 381 -9.37 23.51 8.67
N LYS A 382 -8.69 24.57 9.14
CA LYS A 382 -7.53 24.43 10.06
C LYS A 382 -7.92 23.57 11.28
N PRO A 383 -7.05 22.64 11.75
CA PRO A 383 -5.66 22.41 11.32
C PRO A 383 -5.47 21.52 10.07
N TYR A 384 -6.55 21.18 9.37
CA TYR A 384 -6.63 20.26 8.22
C TYR A 384 -6.32 18.80 8.53
N PHE A 385 -5.56 18.50 9.59
CA PHE A 385 -5.22 17.16 10.03
C PHE A 385 -5.17 17.10 11.56
N VAL A 386 -5.57 15.97 12.16
CA VAL A 386 -5.43 15.72 13.60
C VAL A 386 -4.92 14.32 13.87
N TYR A 387 -4.12 14.18 14.93
CA TYR A 387 -3.81 12.92 15.58
C TYR A 387 -4.88 12.64 16.64
N ASP A 388 -5.93 11.95 16.23
CA ASP A 388 -7.02 11.56 17.12
C ASP A 388 -6.66 10.28 17.89
N SER A 389 -5.90 10.46 18.98
CA SER A 389 -5.20 9.39 19.67
C SER A 389 -6.05 8.69 20.75
N ILE A 390 -5.72 7.42 20.99
CA ILE A 390 -6.17 6.68 22.18
C ILE A 390 -5.42 7.18 23.42
N PHE A 391 -4.14 7.51 23.24
CA PHE A 391 -3.29 8.09 24.26
C PHE A 391 -2.22 8.98 23.61
N ALA A 392 -1.99 10.15 24.19
CA ALA A 392 -0.85 11.01 23.87
C ALA A 392 -0.60 11.98 25.02
N ASP A 393 0.66 12.32 25.25
CA ASP A 393 1.09 13.37 26.20
C ASP A 393 0.59 13.16 27.64
N GLY A 394 0.42 11.90 28.06
CA GLY A 394 -0.05 11.56 29.41
C GLY A 394 -1.57 11.49 29.55
N TYR A 395 -2.34 11.79 28.49
CA TYR A 395 -3.79 11.81 28.52
C TYR A 395 -4.38 10.75 27.60
N ALA A 396 -5.44 10.08 28.07
CA ALA A 396 -6.26 9.20 27.25
C ALA A 396 -7.21 10.02 26.36
N TRP A 397 -7.50 9.52 25.15
CA TRP A 397 -8.45 10.10 24.19
C TRP A 397 -8.10 11.54 23.80
N ASN A 398 -6.82 11.81 23.58
CA ASN A 398 -6.27 13.14 23.39
C ASN A 398 -6.12 13.47 21.90
N THR A 399 -7.09 14.19 21.34
CA THR A 399 -7.05 14.66 19.94
C THR A 399 -6.15 15.88 19.83
N LEU A 400 -5.09 15.81 19.04
CA LEU A 400 -4.07 16.85 18.92
C LEU A 400 -3.83 17.24 17.46
N ASP A 401 -3.55 18.51 17.21
CA ASP A 401 -3.04 18.93 15.90
C ASP A 401 -1.53 18.63 15.75
N PRO A 402 -0.91 18.83 14.56
CA PRO A 402 0.52 18.61 14.36
C PRO A 402 1.45 19.47 15.23
N THR A 403 0.96 20.55 15.83
CA THR A 403 1.72 21.40 16.76
C THR A 403 1.61 20.92 18.21
N GLY A 404 0.72 19.96 18.49
CA GLY A 404 0.41 19.48 19.83
C GLY A 404 -0.70 20.28 20.52
N GLU A 405 -1.45 21.11 19.80
CA GLU A 405 -2.60 21.83 20.36
C GLU A 405 -3.80 20.89 20.48
N TYR A 406 -4.52 20.98 21.60
CA TYR A 406 -5.69 20.15 21.90
C TYR A 406 -6.90 20.53 21.04
N GLN A 407 -7.48 19.55 20.34
CA GLN A 407 -8.56 19.71 19.37
C GLN A 407 -9.74 18.72 19.65
N PRO A 408 -10.37 18.76 20.84
CA PRO A 408 -11.37 17.77 21.24
C PRO A 408 -12.58 17.69 20.31
N ASP A 409 -12.98 18.82 19.72
CA ASP A 409 -14.13 18.90 18.82
C ASP A 409 -13.89 18.20 17.46
N ARG A 410 -12.66 17.72 17.24
CA ARG A 410 -12.25 16.97 16.06
C ARG A 410 -12.15 15.46 16.30
N SER A 411 -12.48 14.99 17.50
CA SER A 411 -12.60 13.57 17.81
C SER A 411 -13.61 12.87 16.88
N ALA A 412 -13.22 11.73 16.29
CA ALA A 412 -14.06 11.02 15.34
C ALA A 412 -13.97 9.49 15.42
N ILE A 413 -15.01 8.84 14.91
CA ILE A 413 -14.99 7.45 14.44
C ILE A 413 -14.38 7.50 13.04
N ALA A 414 -13.08 7.22 12.91
CA ALA A 414 -12.41 7.24 11.61
C ALA A 414 -12.87 6.03 10.77
N ALA A 415 -13.35 6.26 9.54
CA ALA A 415 -13.96 5.22 8.72
C ALA A 415 -12.97 4.09 8.40
N LYS A 416 -11.75 4.41 7.96
CA LYS A 416 -10.66 3.44 7.76
C LYS A 416 -10.34 2.59 8.99
N ALA A 417 -10.38 3.20 10.18
CA ALA A 417 -10.11 2.49 11.42
C ALA A 417 -11.26 1.55 11.78
N ALA A 418 -12.50 2.04 11.70
CA ALA A 418 -13.70 1.25 11.95
C ALA A 418 -13.79 0.03 11.02
N ILE A 419 -13.61 0.21 9.71
CA ILE A 419 -13.65 -0.89 8.74
C ILE A 419 -12.44 -1.84 8.88
N GLY A 420 -11.25 -1.31 9.16
CA GLY A 420 -10.06 -2.14 9.41
C GLY A 420 -10.19 -3.01 10.67
N LEU A 421 -10.71 -2.44 11.77
CA LEU A 421 -11.03 -3.20 12.98
C LEU A 421 -12.11 -4.25 12.72
N TRP A 422 -13.13 -3.92 11.92
CA TRP A 422 -14.18 -4.87 11.54
C TRP A 422 -13.67 -6.05 10.72
N ALA A 423 -12.72 -5.84 9.80
CA ALA A 423 -12.13 -6.95 9.05
C ALA A 423 -11.31 -7.88 9.97
N LEU A 424 -10.59 -7.32 10.95
CA LEU A 424 -9.66 -8.07 11.78
C LEU A 424 -10.31 -8.73 13.01
N TRP A 425 -11.36 -8.17 13.61
CA TRP A 425 -12.04 -8.76 14.75
C TRP A 425 -13.52 -9.03 14.44
N ASP A 426 -13.99 -10.24 14.71
CA ASP A 426 -15.38 -10.65 14.53
C ASP A 426 -16.13 -10.55 15.86
N THR A 427 -16.70 -9.37 16.15
CA THR A 427 -17.47 -9.09 17.37
C THR A 427 -18.64 -8.13 17.13
N ASP A 428 -19.65 -8.18 18.00
CA ASP A 428 -20.79 -7.24 17.99
C ASP A 428 -20.35 -5.76 18.00
N TYR A 429 -19.25 -5.43 18.68
CA TYR A 429 -18.73 -4.05 18.70
C TYR A 429 -18.18 -3.63 17.34
N THR A 430 -17.47 -4.52 16.65
CA THR A 430 -16.99 -4.21 15.31
C THR A 430 -18.10 -4.15 14.27
N ASP A 431 -19.18 -4.91 14.43
CA ASP A 431 -20.37 -4.76 13.59
C ASP A 431 -21.03 -3.40 13.80
N LEU A 432 -21.09 -2.92 15.05
CA LEU A 432 -21.53 -1.56 15.35
C LEU A 432 -20.63 -0.49 14.69
N LEU A 433 -19.30 -0.68 14.71
CA LEU A 433 -18.36 0.20 14.01
C LEU A 433 -18.62 0.22 12.51
N PHE A 434 -18.79 -0.95 11.90
CA PHE A 434 -19.11 -1.09 10.49
C PHE A 434 -20.40 -0.37 10.12
N GLU A 435 -21.50 -0.64 10.84
CA GLU A 435 -22.80 0.00 10.57
C GLU A 435 -22.77 1.52 10.76
N SER A 436 -21.86 2.03 11.59
CA SER A 436 -21.71 3.48 11.79
C SER A 436 -21.11 4.19 10.58
N VAL A 437 -20.32 3.49 9.74
CA VAL A 437 -19.53 4.14 8.67
C VAL A 437 -19.71 3.53 7.28
N ALA A 438 -20.32 2.36 7.15
CA ALA A 438 -20.43 1.62 5.89
C ALA A 438 -21.17 2.40 4.78
N ASP A 439 -22.09 3.30 5.17
CA ASP A 439 -22.86 4.12 4.23
C ASP A 439 -22.37 5.59 4.16
N LEU A 440 -21.20 5.90 4.74
CA LEU A 440 -20.62 7.24 4.72
C LEU A 440 -19.79 7.50 3.47
N TYR A 441 -20.49 7.66 2.35
CA TYR A 441 -19.83 7.92 1.09
C TYR A 441 -20.66 8.78 0.15
N GLU A 442 -20.00 9.27 -0.90
CA GLU A 442 -20.65 9.78 -2.09
C GLU A 442 -20.30 8.84 -3.27
N PRO A 443 -21.30 8.28 -3.98
CA PRO A 443 -21.09 7.13 -4.89
C PRO A 443 -19.95 7.28 -5.91
N ASP A 444 -19.79 8.48 -6.48
CA ASP A 444 -18.79 8.77 -7.51
C ASP A 444 -17.56 9.52 -6.98
N VAL A 445 -17.37 9.59 -5.65
CA VAL A 445 -16.28 10.35 -5.01
C VAL A 445 -15.55 9.57 -3.94
N GLY A 446 -16.18 8.54 -3.36
CA GLY A 446 -15.62 7.71 -2.32
C GLY A 446 -16.13 8.03 -0.92
N PHE A 447 -15.52 7.37 0.06
CA PHE A 447 -15.87 7.43 1.48
C PHE A 447 -15.38 8.71 2.14
N TYR A 448 -16.25 9.26 2.99
CA TYR A 448 -15.91 10.31 3.93
C TYR A 448 -14.94 9.81 5.01
N GLU A 449 -14.16 10.72 5.60
CA GLU A 449 -13.13 10.37 6.60
C GLU A 449 -13.69 9.72 7.88
N GLY A 450 -14.94 10.01 8.24
CA GLY A 450 -15.55 9.48 9.46
C GLY A 450 -16.69 10.32 10.02
N LEU A 451 -17.08 10.02 11.26
CA LEU A 451 -18.11 10.74 12.03
C LEU A 451 -17.51 11.41 13.25
N TYR A 452 -17.83 12.67 13.49
CA TYR A 452 -17.44 13.31 14.74
C TYR A 452 -18.16 12.69 15.95
N GLU A 453 -17.42 12.41 17.02
CA GLU A 453 -17.97 11.84 18.26
C GLU A 453 -18.93 12.79 18.98
N ASN A 454 -18.79 14.10 18.76
CA ASN A 454 -19.65 15.13 19.36
C ASN A 454 -21.00 15.30 18.66
N GLY A 455 -21.29 14.53 17.61
CA GLY A 455 -22.56 14.59 16.88
C GLY A 455 -22.64 15.70 15.83
N ASN A 456 -21.53 16.37 15.50
CA ASN A 456 -21.48 17.39 14.42
C ASN A 456 -21.58 16.80 13.00
N GLY A 457 -21.93 15.52 12.86
CA GLY A 457 -22.09 14.83 11.59
C GLY A 457 -20.79 14.24 11.06
N PHE A 458 -20.78 13.96 9.75
CA PHE A 458 -19.64 13.38 9.06
C PHE A 458 -18.59 14.44 8.71
N ILE A 459 -17.36 13.98 8.49
CA ILE A 459 -16.25 14.80 8.01
C ILE A 459 -16.34 14.87 6.47
N PRO A 460 -16.66 16.02 5.86
CA PRO A 460 -16.95 16.12 4.42
C PRO A 460 -15.66 16.19 3.58
N LEU A 461 -14.75 15.26 3.82
CA LEU A 461 -13.50 15.09 3.08
C LEU A 461 -13.34 13.62 2.69
N GLN A 462 -12.68 13.38 1.57
CA GLN A 462 -12.29 12.05 1.13
C GLN A 462 -10.80 12.05 0.82
N THR A 463 -10.12 10.99 1.21
CA THR A 463 -8.68 10.84 1.02
C THR A 463 -8.31 9.51 0.37
N ALA A 464 -7.13 9.48 -0.24
CA ALA A 464 -6.55 8.27 -0.78
C ALA A 464 -6.30 7.24 0.33
N ASN A 465 -5.79 7.67 1.49
CA ASN A 465 -5.51 6.77 2.61
C ASN A 465 -6.79 6.09 3.13
N ASN A 466 -7.87 6.86 3.35
CA ASN A 466 -9.13 6.32 3.85
C ASN A 466 -9.75 5.29 2.89
N ASN A 467 -9.88 5.65 1.61
CA ASN A 467 -10.47 4.76 0.61
C ASN A 467 -9.59 3.54 0.32
N GLY A 468 -8.26 3.70 0.35
CA GLY A 468 -7.31 2.61 0.14
C GLY A 468 -7.35 1.56 1.25
N ILE A 469 -7.43 2.00 2.51
CA ILE A 469 -7.51 1.07 3.66
C ILE A 469 -8.88 0.36 3.72
N ILE A 470 -9.98 1.05 3.37
CA ILE A 470 -11.31 0.41 3.26
C ILE A 470 -11.25 -0.72 2.21
N LEU A 471 -10.67 -0.47 1.04
CA LEU A 471 -10.46 -1.50 0.02
C LEU A 471 -9.56 -2.65 0.50
N ALA A 472 -8.48 -2.34 1.22
CA ALA A 472 -7.59 -3.35 1.80
C ALA A 472 -8.32 -4.24 2.81
N ALA A 473 -9.17 -3.67 3.67
CA ALA A 473 -9.96 -4.40 4.64
C ALA A 473 -10.99 -5.34 3.99
N LEU A 474 -11.65 -4.88 2.92
CA LEU A 474 -12.55 -5.72 2.12
C LEU A 474 -11.79 -6.85 1.41
N LEU A 475 -10.61 -6.58 0.86
CA LEU A 475 -9.76 -7.62 0.30
C LEU A 475 -9.35 -8.63 1.36
N TYR A 476 -8.91 -8.16 2.53
CA TYR A 476 -8.52 -9.02 3.65
C TYR A 476 -9.65 -9.96 4.06
N LYS A 477 -10.90 -9.49 4.15
CA LYS A 477 -12.04 -10.37 4.46
C LYS A 477 -12.17 -11.55 3.49
N VAL A 478 -11.84 -11.35 2.21
CA VAL A 478 -11.95 -12.40 1.18
C VAL A 478 -10.73 -13.32 1.20
N GLN A 479 -9.57 -12.79 1.55
CA GLN A 479 -8.27 -13.37 1.18
C GLN A 479 -7.27 -13.53 2.32
N GLY A 480 -7.55 -13.00 3.52
CA GLY A 480 -6.61 -12.89 4.62
C GLY A 480 -5.49 -11.87 4.35
N PRO A 481 -4.34 -12.01 5.03
CA PRO A 481 -3.19 -11.13 4.85
C PRO A 481 -2.84 -10.91 3.37
N ILE A 482 -2.68 -9.65 2.98
CA ILE A 482 -2.56 -9.28 1.56
C ILE A 482 -1.18 -9.66 0.99
N LEU A 483 -0.10 -9.57 1.79
CA LEU A 483 1.20 -10.07 1.39
C LEU A 483 1.16 -11.59 1.27
N GLN A 484 1.57 -12.10 0.11
CA GLN A 484 1.68 -13.53 -0.16
C GLN A 484 3.05 -13.78 -0.74
N GLN A 485 3.98 -14.29 0.08
CA GLN A 485 5.35 -14.54 -0.37
C GLN A 485 5.45 -15.86 -1.14
N VAL A 486 4.95 -15.84 -2.38
CA VAL A 486 4.80 -17.03 -3.24
C VAL A 486 5.90 -17.15 -4.29
N SER A 487 6.68 -16.09 -4.53
CA SER A 487 7.79 -16.13 -5.49
C SER A 487 9.06 -16.64 -4.83
N ASN A 488 9.66 -17.68 -5.41
CA ASN A 488 11.03 -18.14 -5.08
C ASN A 488 12.02 -17.80 -6.20
N LYS A 489 11.64 -16.91 -7.12
CA LYS A 489 12.52 -16.51 -8.22
C LYS A 489 13.49 -15.47 -7.73
N THR A 490 14.73 -15.52 -8.23
CA THR A 490 15.68 -14.42 -8.10
C THR A 490 15.21 -13.22 -8.92
N GLU A 491 15.31 -12.04 -8.33
CA GLU A 491 14.76 -10.79 -8.85
C GLU A 491 15.87 -9.77 -9.16
N VAL A 492 15.51 -8.66 -9.80
CA VAL A 492 16.48 -7.61 -10.16
C VAL A 492 17.05 -6.97 -8.90
N TRP A 493 16.23 -6.81 -7.87
CA TRP A 493 16.68 -6.34 -6.56
C TRP A 493 17.83 -7.17 -5.99
N ASP A 494 17.81 -8.50 -6.16
CA ASP A 494 18.77 -9.42 -5.56
C ASP A 494 20.15 -9.38 -6.25
N THR A 495 20.16 -9.12 -7.55
CA THR A 495 21.32 -9.36 -8.43
C THR A 495 21.90 -8.12 -9.07
N ALA A 496 21.11 -7.04 -9.23
CA ALA A 496 21.59 -5.85 -9.91
C ALA A 496 22.77 -5.22 -9.16
N ASN A 497 23.77 -4.77 -9.92
CA ASN A 497 24.98 -4.15 -9.40
C ASN A 497 25.82 -5.03 -8.45
N ALA A 498 25.57 -6.34 -8.41
CA ALA A 498 26.42 -7.27 -7.69
C ALA A 498 27.86 -7.20 -8.22
N GLY A 499 28.86 -7.24 -7.32
CA GLY A 499 30.27 -7.10 -7.67
C GLY A 499 30.72 -5.68 -8.07
N THR A 500 29.86 -4.67 -7.90
CA THR A 500 30.21 -3.24 -8.07
C THR A 500 30.09 -2.49 -6.74
N ASP A 501 30.65 -1.28 -6.67
CA ASP A 501 30.54 -0.40 -5.51
C ASP A 501 29.17 0.31 -5.40
N LEU A 502 28.30 0.19 -6.41
CA LEU A 502 27.03 0.92 -6.47
C LEU A 502 26.05 0.53 -5.35
N ARG A 503 26.03 -0.75 -4.93
CA ARG A 503 25.18 -1.18 -3.80
C ARG A 503 25.70 -0.57 -2.50
N ASP A 504 27.00 -0.57 -2.28
CA ASP A 504 27.63 -0.01 -1.08
C ASP A 504 27.44 1.51 -1.01
N ASN A 505 27.64 2.20 -2.13
CA ASN A 505 27.47 3.65 -2.25
C ASN A 505 26.02 4.11 -1.98
N LYS A 506 25.05 3.20 -2.06
CA LYS A 506 23.62 3.46 -1.78
C LYS A 506 23.09 2.71 -0.55
N CYS A 507 23.96 2.00 0.16
CA CYS A 507 23.62 1.11 1.27
C CYS A 507 22.49 0.13 0.93
N HIS A 508 22.52 -0.45 -0.28
CA HIS A 508 21.61 -1.52 -0.65
C HIS A 508 22.03 -2.83 0.03
N PRO A 509 21.10 -3.56 0.66
CA PRO A 509 21.39 -4.84 1.27
C PRO A 509 21.82 -5.86 0.21
N ARG A 510 22.63 -6.82 0.65
CA ARG A 510 23.20 -7.88 -0.18
C ARG A 510 22.54 -9.21 0.18
N MET A 511 21.31 -9.40 -0.26
CA MET A 511 20.49 -10.57 0.14
C MET A 511 21.02 -11.92 -0.38
N MET A 512 21.87 -11.90 -1.40
CA MET A 512 22.50 -13.10 -1.96
C MET A 512 23.89 -13.38 -1.36
N GLU A 513 24.38 -12.53 -0.47
CA GLU A 513 25.66 -12.75 0.21
C GLU A 513 25.43 -13.38 1.57
N GLU A 514 25.86 -14.63 1.72
CA GLU A 514 25.93 -15.26 3.02
C GLU A 514 27.20 -14.77 3.74
N VAL A 515 27.01 -13.92 4.76
CA VAL A 515 28.11 -13.55 5.65
C VAL A 515 28.46 -14.77 6.48
N VAL A 516 29.48 -15.51 6.03
CA VAL A 516 30.06 -16.60 6.81
C VAL A 516 30.73 -15.98 8.03
N ASN A 517 29.99 -15.95 9.14
CA ASN A 517 30.45 -15.39 10.39
C ASN A 517 31.71 -16.13 10.85
N CYS A 518 32.81 -15.39 10.88
CA CYS A 518 34.06 -15.86 11.45
C CYS A 518 33.87 -16.01 12.98
N CYS A 519 33.51 -17.23 13.40
CA CYS A 519 33.38 -17.81 14.76
C CYS A 519 31.92 -18.08 15.17
N ALA A 520 31.45 -19.30 15.46
CA ALA A 520 32.07 -20.61 15.50
C ALA A 520 30.98 -21.70 15.47
N CYS A 521 30.96 -22.54 14.42
CA CYS A 521 30.69 -23.99 14.40
C CYS A 521 30.23 -24.45 13.00
N ALA A 522 31.06 -25.29 12.38
CA ALA A 522 30.83 -26.04 11.13
C ALA A 522 30.65 -25.22 9.84
N GLN A 523 31.68 -25.33 9.00
CA GLN A 523 31.70 -24.98 7.58
C GLN A 523 30.52 -25.63 6.84
N ASP A 524 29.72 -24.80 6.16
CA ASP A 524 29.20 -25.16 4.85
C ASP A 524 29.91 -24.29 3.80
N GLU A 525 30.44 -24.98 2.78
CA GLU A 525 31.39 -24.47 1.80
C GLU A 525 30.69 -23.54 0.81
N ILE A 526 31.25 -22.35 0.60
CA ILE A 526 30.87 -21.46 -0.50
C ILE A 526 31.13 -22.22 -1.81
N GLU A 527 30.09 -22.39 -2.65
CA GLU A 527 30.24 -23.07 -3.94
C GLU A 527 31.21 -22.33 -4.87
N PRO A 528 32.01 -23.05 -5.67
CA PRO A 528 33.00 -22.44 -6.55
C PRO A 528 32.35 -21.64 -7.67
N VAL A 529 33.00 -20.53 -8.05
CA VAL A 529 32.54 -19.55 -9.04
C VAL A 529 32.31 -20.16 -10.45
N ILE A 530 33.02 -21.24 -10.81
CA ILE A 530 32.77 -22.00 -12.04
C ILE A 530 32.45 -23.46 -11.66
N PRO A 531 31.27 -23.98 -12.06
CA PRO A 531 30.85 -25.34 -11.72
C PRO A 531 31.74 -26.41 -12.35
N LEU A 532 31.90 -27.56 -11.69
CA LEU A 532 32.79 -28.66 -12.13
C LEU A 532 32.41 -29.19 -13.53
N GLU A 533 31.13 -29.12 -13.87
CA GLU A 533 30.53 -29.50 -15.15
C GLU A 533 30.91 -28.59 -16.33
N GLU A 534 31.44 -27.38 -16.07
CA GLU A 534 31.93 -26.48 -17.12
C GLU A 534 33.40 -26.75 -17.50
N PHE A 535 34.09 -27.64 -16.79
CA PHE A 535 35.47 -28.06 -17.10
C PHE A 535 35.49 -29.16 -18.17
N LEU A 536 35.26 -28.76 -19.43
CA LEU A 536 35.11 -29.67 -20.57
C LEU A 536 36.43 -30.24 -21.12
N TYR A 537 37.55 -29.52 -20.98
CA TYR A 537 38.85 -29.83 -21.60
C TYR A 537 39.98 -30.09 -20.59
N CYS A 538 39.68 -29.88 -19.32
CA CYS A 538 40.58 -30.09 -18.18
C CYS A 538 39.84 -30.90 -17.13
N ARG A 539 40.55 -31.73 -16.35
CA ARG A 539 39.95 -32.46 -15.24
C ARG A 539 39.86 -31.54 -14.02
N PRO A 540 38.66 -31.30 -13.46
CA PRO A 540 38.53 -30.45 -12.29
C PRO A 540 39.01 -31.15 -11.01
N VAL A 541 39.53 -30.38 -10.08
CA VAL A 541 40.01 -30.79 -8.75
C VAL A 541 39.31 -29.90 -7.72
N PRO A 542 38.40 -30.47 -6.90
CA PRO A 542 37.73 -29.71 -5.85
C PRO A 542 38.74 -29.20 -4.82
N THR A 543 38.66 -27.91 -4.50
CA THR A 543 39.44 -27.23 -3.46
C THR A 543 38.52 -26.39 -2.59
N THR A 544 38.96 -26.01 -1.39
CA THR A 544 38.18 -25.15 -0.48
C THR A 544 38.16 -23.71 -1.04
N GLY A 545 37.13 -23.36 -1.81
CA GLY A 545 37.03 -22.12 -2.56
C GLY A 545 36.80 -22.39 -4.05
N GLU A 546 37.58 -21.78 -4.95
CA GLU A 546 37.46 -22.02 -6.39
C GLU A 546 37.96 -23.42 -6.81
N THR A 547 37.41 -23.95 -7.90
CA THR A 547 37.79 -25.24 -8.50
C THR A 547 39.14 -25.15 -9.23
N ALA A 548 40.14 -25.93 -8.79
CA ALA A 548 41.42 -26.09 -9.52
C ALA A 548 41.30 -27.11 -10.67
N ALA A 549 42.29 -27.21 -11.57
CA ALA A 549 42.25 -28.15 -12.70
C ALA A 549 43.60 -28.81 -13.03
N THR A 550 43.56 -30.04 -13.56
CA THR A 550 44.74 -30.84 -13.95
C THR A 550 44.48 -31.64 -15.24
N ASP A 551 45.52 -32.22 -15.84
CA ASP A 551 45.46 -33.07 -17.06
C ASP A 551 44.70 -32.43 -18.24
N CYS A 552 44.90 -31.13 -18.47
CA CYS A 552 44.30 -30.35 -19.56
C CYS A 552 44.82 -30.74 -20.94
N ARG A 553 43.93 -30.97 -21.90
CA ARG A 553 44.26 -31.33 -23.31
C ARG A 553 43.33 -30.61 -24.29
N PRO A 554 43.67 -30.54 -25.59
CA PRO A 554 42.82 -29.86 -26.58
C PRO A 554 41.44 -30.54 -26.80
N GLU A 555 41.30 -31.82 -26.49
CA GLU A 555 40.07 -32.61 -26.67
C GLU A 555 39.22 -32.71 -25.39
N LYS A 556 37.89 -32.83 -25.54
CA LYS A 556 36.99 -32.99 -24.38
C LYS A 556 37.24 -34.32 -23.67
N HIS A 557 37.31 -34.31 -22.34
CA HIS A 557 37.40 -35.53 -21.53
C HIS A 557 36.00 -36.08 -21.20
N ASN A 558 35.91 -37.38 -20.87
CA ASN A 558 34.64 -38.11 -20.69
C ASN A 558 34.53 -38.82 -19.31
N LEU A 559 35.14 -38.23 -18.27
CA LEU A 559 35.24 -38.81 -16.93
C LEU A 559 34.20 -38.23 -15.94
N PRO A 560 33.75 -39.02 -14.94
CA PRO A 560 32.77 -38.58 -13.94
C PRO A 560 33.33 -37.57 -12.92
N LEU A 561 32.45 -36.69 -12.39
CA LEU A 561 32.77 -35.60 -11.46
C LEU A 561 33.14 -36.10 -10.04
N PRO A 562 34.18 -35.54 -9.38
CA PRO A 562 34.57 -35.90 -8.01
C PRO A 562 33.72 -35.21 -6.91
N THR A 563 33.63 -35.81 -5.71
CA THR A 563 32.83 -35.33 -4.54
C THR A 563 33.68 -34.96 -3.30
N PRO A 564 33.39 -33.85 -2.56
CA PRO A 564 34.22 -33.33 -1.46
C PRO A 564 34.05 -34.02 -0.07
N ARG A 565 35.02 -33.83 0.86
CA ARG A 565 35.10 -34.43 2.23
C ARG A 565 35.59 -33.42 3.31
N LYS A 566 34.93 -33.37 4.49
CA LYS A 566 35.07 -32.34 5.57
C LYS A 566 36.08 -32.64 6.72
N VAL A 567 36.72 -31.62 7.36
CA VAL A 567 37.66 -31.70 8.54
C VAL A 567 37.71 -30.41 9.43
N LEU A 568 38.11 -30.46 10.72
CA LEU A 568 37.96 -29.40 11.78
C LEU A 568 39.18 -28.46 12.08
N PRO A 569 39.02 -27.26 12.72
CA PRO A 569 40.07 -26.22 12.93
C PRO A 569 40.71 -26.11 14.35
N LYS A 570 41.73 -25.21 14.50
CA LYS A 570 42.74 -25.19 15.60
C LYS A 570 42.62 -24.17 16.77
N SER A 571 41.76 -23.14 16.80
CA SER A 571 41.46 -22.36 18.05
C SER A 571 40.23 -21.42 17.98
N CYS A 572 39.54 -21.19 19.12
CA CYS A 572 38.30 -20.40 19.29
C CYS A 572 38.39 -19.36 20.44
N SER A 573 37.63 -18.26 20.38
CA SER A 573 37.45 -17.30 21.50
C SER A 573 36.37 -17.78 22.46
N SER A 574 36.68 -17.87 23.76
CA SER A 574 35.77 -18.37 24.80
C SER A 574 34.73 -17.31 25.22
N PRO A 575 33.49 -17.69 25.54
CA PRO A 575 32.57 -16.83 26.27
C PRO A 575 33.12 -16.62 27.69
N SER A 576 33.04 -15.40 28.22
CA SER A 576 33.32 -15.14 29.63
C SER A 576 32.25 -15.82 30.48
N ALA A 577 32.58 -16.97 31.05
CA ALA A 577 31.81 -17.60 32.09
C ALA A 577 31.93 -16.78 33.37
N SER A 578 30.77 -16.42 33.93
CA SER A 578 30.55 -16.13 35.35
C SER A 578 31.38 -17.04 36.26
N GLN A 579 32.00 -16.47 37.29
CA GLN A 579 32.57 -17.21 38.43
C GLN A 579 31.88 -16.78 39.73
N PRO A 580 31.87 -17.65 40.76
CA PRO A 580 30.70 -17.97 41.59
C PRO A 580 30.26 -16.91 42.61
#